data_AF-A0A846NG28-F1
#
_entry.id   AF-A0A846NG28-F1
#
_cell.length_a   1.000
_cell.length_b   1.000
_cell.length_c   1.000
_cell.angle_alpha   90.00
_cell.angle_beta   90.00
_cell.angle_gamma   90.00
#
_symmetry.space_group_name_H-M   'P 1'
#
loop_
_entity.id
_entity.type
_entity.pdbx_description
1 polymer ?
#
loop_
_entity_poly.entity_id
_entity_poly.type
_entity_poly.pdbx_seq_one_letter_code
_entity_poly.pdbx_strand_id
1 'polypeptide(L)'
;MASKLKGKDWYQIVAPKFFGDFVIGETIAMEPKQLKGRVIETSLTDITGNPNKYYLKFYFKIEDVKNKKAITRFFGHDCTRDFLARIVRRRATRIDTNDIIKLKDNKIRVKAVAISNRKVSKSLEIKVRKNIRELIIKNVSEMKTEEFLREIIDGKLQQKIRKAISKVYPLRQFEFRKTEVL
;
A
#
# COMPACT_ATOMS: atom_id res chain seq x y z
N MET A 1 15.99 11.68 30.62
CA MET A 1 14.58 11.85 30.22
C MET A 1 14.40 13.30 29.79
N ALA A 2 14.15 13.56 28.51
CA ALA A 2 14.14 14.91 27.94
C ALA A 2 13.13 15.80 28.69
N SER A 3 13.59 17.00 29.06
CA SER A 3 12.81 17.98 29.81
C SER A 3 11.48 18.26 29.11
N LYS A 4 10.41 18.31 29.91
CA LYS A 4 9.05 18.62 29.49
C LYS A 4 9.08 19.89 28.64
N LEU A 5 8.94 19.77 27.33
CA LEU A 5 8.74 20.92 26.45
C LEU A 5 7.49 21.63 26.95
N LYS A 6 7.64 22.88 27.44
CA LYS A 6 6.56 23.62 28.11
C LYS A 6 5.28 23.56 27.26
N GLY A 7 4.24 22.94 27.82
CA GLY A 7 2.90 22.83 27.21
C GLY A 7 2.72 21.74 26.15
N LYS A 8 3.68 20.84 25.93
CA LYS A 8 3.55 19.74 24.95
C LYS A 8 3.73 18.37 25.60
N ASP A 9 2.82 17.45 25.27
CA ASP A 9 2.88 16.07 25.70
C ASP A 9 3.27 15.14 24.54
N TRP A 10 3.93 14.04 24.88
CA TRP A 10 4.24 12.95 23.97
C TRP A 10 3.06 11.98 23.86
N TYR A 11 2.75 11.58 22.63
CA TYR A 11 1.69 10.64 22.30
C TYR A 11 2.26 9.49 21.48
N GLN A 12 1.88 8.26 21.81
CA GLN A 12 2.29 7.07 21.09
C GLN A 12 1.34 6.79 19.94
N ILE A 13 1.87 6.64 18.74
CA ILE A 13 1.10 6.25 17.56
C ILE A 13 1.05 4.73 17.51
N VAL A 14 -0.16 4.20 17.55
CA VAL A 14 -0.41 2.77 17.51
C VAL A 14 -0.98 2.39 16.15
N ALA A 15 -0.40 1.35 15.56
CA ALA A 15 -0.91 0.74 14.33
C ALA A 15 -2.33 0.21 14.56
N PRO A 16 -3.14 0.07 13.51
CA PRO A 16 -4.45 -0.55 13.64
C PRO A 16 -4.35 -2.00 14.19
N LYS A 17 -5.39 -2.47 14.87
CA LYS A 17 -5.45 -3.81 15.50
C LYS A 17 -5.04 -4.96 14.58
N PHE A 18 -5.34 -4.88 13.29
CA PHE A 18 -5.01 -5.94 12.35
C PHE A 18 -3.49 -6.12 12.10
N PHE A 19 -2.67 -5.13 12.50
CA PHE A 19 -1.20 -5.19 12.52
C PHE A 19 -0.63 -5.58 13.90
N GLY A 20 -1.47 -5.89 14.89
CA GLY A 20 -1.03 -6.32 16.22
C GLY A 20 -0.74 -5.17 17.20
N ASP A 21 -1.37 -4.01 17.04
CA ASP A 21 -1.25 -2.84 17.92
C ASP A 21 0.23 -2.41 18.19
N PHE A 22 1.08 -2.55 17.17
CA PHE A 22 2.48 -2.13 17.24
C PHE A 22 2.62 -0.61 17.39
N VAL A 23 3.57 -0.17 18.20
CA VAL A 23 3.90 1.25 18.36
C VAL A 23 4.77 1.67 17.18
N ILE A 24 4.19 2.42 16.25
CA ILE A 24 4.87 2.89 15.03
C ILE A 24 5.92 3.96 15.38
N GLY A 25 5.57 4.83 16.33
CA GLY A 25 6.42 5.94 16.73
C GLY A 25 5.70 6.85 17.72
N GLU A 26 6.33 7.99 18.00
CA GLU A 26 5.81 8.97 18.95
C GLU A 26 5.68 10.33 18.27
N THR A 27 4.68 11.10 18.70
CA THR A 27 4.45 12.45 18.20
C THR A 27 4.14 13.39 19.34
N ILE A 28 4.55 14.64 19.18
CA ILE A 28 4.35 15.69 20.16
C ILE A 28 3.13 16.51 19.76
N ALA A 29 2.26 16.79 20.72
CA ALA A 29 1.17 17.75 20.56
C ALA A 29 0.87 18.48 21.87
N MET A 30 0.34 19.69 21.75
CA MET A 30 -0.17 20.45 22.90
C MET A 30 -1.57 19.97 23.27
N GLU A 31 -2.43 19.75 22.27
CA GLU A 31 -3.78 19.22 22.46
C GLU A 31 -3.99 17.94 21.64
N PRO A 32 -4.76 16.95 22.15
CA PRO A 32 -5.11 15.73 21.41
C PRO A 32 -5.82 15.99 20.09
N LYS A 33 -6.58 17.10 19.99
CA LYS A 33 -7.32 17.47 18.77
C LYS A 33 -6.39 17.75 17.57
N GLN A 34 -5.19 18.27 17.83
CA GLN A 34 -4.20 18.59 16.79
C GLN A 34 -3.55 17.35 16.15
N LEU A 35 -3.72 16.18 16.78
CA LEU A 35 -3.21 14.91 16.27
C LEU A 35 -4.14 14.29 15.24
N LYS A 36 -5.45 14.52 15.37
CA LYS A 36 -6.45 13.97 14.45
C LYS A 36 -6.18 14.47 13.04
N GLY A 37 -6.15 13.53 12.09
CA GLY A 37 -5.90 13.82 10.68
C GLY A 37 -4.43 13.88 10.26
N ARG A 38 -3.45 13.82 11.18
CA ARG A 38 -2.05 13.66 10.79
C ARG A 38 -1.86 12.31 10.09
N VAL A 39 -1.04 12.31 9.04
CA VAL A 39 -0.65 11.12 8.29
C VAL A 39 0.79 10.79 8.60
N ILE A 40 1.05 9.54 8.96
CA ILE A 40 2.38 9.03 9.28
C ILE A 40 2.76 7.98 8.23
N GLU A 41 4.02 8.03 7.82
CA GLU A 41 4.62 7.07 6.91
C GLU A 41 5.42 6.03 7.73
N THR A 42 5.31 4.76 7.34
CA THR A 42 6.04 3.66 7.98
C THR A 42 6.44 2.64 6.93
N SER A 43 7.65 2.10 7.05
CA SER A 43 8.09 1.01 6.17
C SER A 43 7.53 -0.32 6.67
N LEU A 44 7.24 -1.25 5.75
CA LEU A 44 6.76 -2.59 6.12
C LEU A 44 7.80 -3.38 6.94
N THR A 45 9.08 -3.11 6.73
CA THR A 45 10.20 -3.71 7.49
C THR A 45 10.05 -3.49 8.97
N ASP A 46 9.59 -2.30 9.37
CA ASP A 46 9.51 -1.91 10.77
C ASP A 46 8.31 -2.57 11.43
N ILE A 47 7.28 -2.90 10.65
CA ILE A 47 6.04 -3.53 11.12
C ILE A 47 6.19 -5.07 11.21
N THR A 48 6.85 -5.69 10.22
CA THR A 48 6.88 -7.16 10.08
C THR A 48 8.26 -7.78 10.33
N GLY A 49 9.31 -6.98 10.44
CA GLY A 49 10.69 -7.46 10.58
C GLY A 49 11.25 -8.16 9.34
N ASN A 50 10.52 -8.18 8.21
CA ASN A 50 10.96 -8.88 6.99
C ASN A 50 11.69 -7.92 6.03
N PRO A 51 12.99 -8.12 5.77
CA PRO A 51 13.79 -7.22 4.92
C PRO A 51 13.44 -7.29 3.42
N ASN A 52 12.78 -8.36 2.96
CA ASN A 52 12.53 -8.57 1.53
C ASN A 52 11.54 -7.57 0.92
N LYS A 53 10.68 -6.96 1.74
CA LYS A 53 9.65 -6.00 1.30
C LYS A 53 9.92 -4.57 1.78
N TYR A 54 11.20 -4.20 1.84
CA TYR A 54 11.64 -2.85 2.21
C TYR A 54 11.04 -1.73 1.35
N TYR A 55 10.65 -2.04 0.12
CA TYR A 55 10.13 -1.06 -0.83
C TYR A 55 8.67 -0.67 -0.59
N LEU A 56 7.97 -1.33 0.33
CA LEU A 56 6.57 -1.02 0.65
C LEU A 56 6.49 -0.04 1.81
N LYS A 57 5.88 1.11 1.53
CA LYS A 57 5.57 2.16 2.50
C LYS A 57 4.07 2.21 2.75
N PHE A 58 3.70 2.30 4.03
CA PHE A 58 2.32 2.43 4.47
C PHE A 58 2.08 3.83 5.02
N TYR A 59 0.89 4.36 4.73
CA TYR A 59 0.40 5.62 5.24
C TYR A 59 -0.76 5.36 6.18
N PHE A 60 -0.63 5.87 7.40
CA PHE A 60 -1.61 5.74 8.46
C PHE A 60 -2.12 7.12 8.86
N LYS A 61 -3.43 7.28 8.96
CA LYS A 61 -4.07 8.52 9.41
C LYS A 61 -4.55 8.36 10.84
N ILE A 62 -4.25 9.31 11.72
CA ILE A 62 -4.77 9.32 13.10
C ILE A 62 -6.26 9.66 13.07
N GLU A 63 -7.10 8.75 13.55
CA GLU A 63 -8.55 8.96 13.69
C GLU A 63 -8.91 9.43 15.10
N ASP A 64 -8.34 8.79 16.12
CA ASP A 64 -8.70 9.05 17.51
C ASP A 64 -7.50 8.96 18.45
N VAL A 65 -7.62 9.59 19.62
CA VAL A 65 -6.58 9.59 20.65
C VAL A 65 -7.20 9.19 21.97
N LYS A 66 -6.74 8.07 22.55
CA LYS A 66 -7.21 7.53 23.84
C LYS A 66 -6.02 7.28 24.74
N ASN A 67 -6.05 7.77 25.97
CA ASN A 67 -5.01 7.51 26.98
C ASN A 67 -3.57 7.75 26.47
N LYS A 68 -3.34 8.88 25.80
CA LYS A 68 -2.06 9.24 25.14
C LYS A 68 -1.62 8.31 23.99
N LYS A 69 -2.48 7.38 23.56
CA LYS A 69 -2.30 6.55 22.38
C LYS A 69 -3.16 7.07 21.22
N ALA A 70 -2.51 7.44 20.13
CA ALA A 70 -3.16 7.79 18.87
C ALA A 70 -3.47 6.51 18.08
N ILE A 71 -4.75 6.21 17.94
CA ILE A 71 -5.26 5.10 17.13
C ILE A 71 -5.28 5.56 15.68
N THR A 72 -4.65 4.77 14.83
CA THR A 72 -4.56 5.04 13.40
C THR A 72 -5.46 4.14 12.58
N ARG A 73 -5.79 4.62 11.37
CA ARG A 73 -6.46 3.89 10.31
C ARG A 73 -5.58 3.87 9.07
N PHE A 74 -5.66 2.79 8.29
CA PHE A 74 -4.98 2.71 7.01
C PHE A 74 -5.50 3.79 6.04
N PHE A 75 -4.59 4.57 5.47
CA PHE A 75 -4.88 5.63 4.51
C PHE A 75 -4.41 5.29 3.09
N GLY A 76 -3.28 4.60 2.97
CA GLY A 76 -2.75 4.20 1.67
C GLY A 76 -1.44 3.44 1.76
N HIS A 77 -0.99 2.91 0.63
CA HIS A 77 0.35 2.36 0.48
C HIS A 77 1.01 2.98 -0.74
N ASP A 78 2.34 3.03 -0.76
CA ASP A 78 3.11 3.38 -1.94
C ASP A 78 4.38 2.53 -2.01
N CYS A 79 4.87 2.34 -3.23
CA CYS A 79 6.15 1.72 -3.49
C CYS A 79 7.24 2.79 -3.52
N THR A 80 8.41 2.47 -2.97
CA THR A 80 9.56 3.36 -3.07
C THR A 80 9.98 3.61 -4.51
N ARG A 81 10.51 4.80 -4.75
CA ARG A 81 10.97 5.22 -6.09
C ARG A 81 12.15 4.37 -6.57
N ASP A 82 13.06 3.95 -5.68
CA ASP A 82 14.20 3.11 -6.04
C ASP A 82 13.74 1.77 -6.60
N PHE A 83 12.72 1.16 -5.99
CA PHE A 83 12.17 -0.09 -6.44
C PHE A 83 11.56 0.05 -7.83
N LEU A 84 10.70 1.07 -8.02
CA LEU A 84 10.06 1.34 -9.31
C LEU A 84 11.09 1.62 -10.42
N ALA A 85 12.14 2.37 -10.12
CA ALA A 85 13.20 2.67 -11.08
C ALA A 85 14.01 1.41 -11.44
N ARG A 86 14.24 0.51 -10.49
CA ARG A 86 15.00 -0.75 -10.69
C ARG A 86 14.24 -1.78 -11.53
N ILE A 87 12.93 -1.86 -11.37
CA ILE A 87 12.12 -2.85 -12.11
C ILE A 87 11.94 -2.45 -13.58
N VAL A 88 11.88 -1.15 -13.88
CA VAL A 88 11.75 -0.63 -15.25
C VAL A 88 13.10 -0.66 -15.95
N ARG A 89 13.19 -1.39 -17.07
CA ARG A 89 14.42 -1.53 -17.86
C ARG A 89 14.21 -1.12 -19.31
N ARG A 90 15.32 -0.79 -20.01
CA ARG A 90 15.31 -0.58 -21.46
C ARG A 90 14.82 -1.85 -22.18
N ARG A 91 14.16 -1.64 -23.32
CA ARG A 91 13.57 -2.70 -24.18
C ARG A 91 12.46 -3.55 -23.50
N ALA A 92 11.89 -3.05 -22.40
CA ALA A 92 10.66 -3.55 -21.80
C ALA A 92 9.55 -2.49 -21.91
N THR A 93 8.30 -2.91 -21.86
CA THR A 93 7.13 -2.03 -21.82
C THR A 93 6.59 -2.00 -20.39
N ARG A 94 6.35 -0.79 -19.89
CA ARG A 94 5.67 -0.54 -18.62
C ARG A 94 4.18 -0.39 -18.88
N ILE A 95 3.36 -1.19 -18.19
CA ILE A 95 1.91 -1.17 -18.30
C ILE A 95 1.34 -0.73 -16.97
N ASP A 96 0.82 0.50 -16.92
CA ASP A 96 0.14 1.04 -15.75
C ASP A 96 -1.38 0.84 -15.84
N THR A 97 -2.00 0.64 -14.67
CA THR A 97 -3.45 0.61 -14.45
C THR A 97 -3.80 1.54 -13.30
N ASN A 98 -4.97 2.16 -13.37
CA ASN A 98 -5.48 3.07 -12.35
C ASN A 98 -6.98 2.85 -12.24
N ASP A 99 -7.38 2.14 -11.19
CA ASP A 99 -8.74 1.65 -11.05
C ASP A 99 -9.31 2.07 -9.71
N ILE A 100 -10.55 2.55 -9.74
CA ILE A 100 -11.32 2.87 -8.53
C ILE A 100 -12.22 1.66 -8.26
N ILE A 101 -12.03 1.04 -7.10
CA ILE A 101 -12.67 -0.21 -6.72
C ILE A 101 -13.43 0.02 -5.43
N LYS A 102 -14.67 -0.47 -5.39
CA LYS A 102 -15.48 -0.47 -4.17
C LYS A 102 -15.25 -1.81 -3.47
N LEU A 103 -14.58 -1.78 -2.32
CA LEU A 103 -14.52 -2.92 -1.41
C LEU A 103 -15.82 -2.95 -0.60
N LYS A 104 -15.97 -4.00 0.21
CA LYS A 104 -17.08 -4.11 1.17
C LYS A 104 -17.15 -2.91 2.12
N ASP A 105 -16.00 -2.46 2.62
CA ASP A 105 -15.96 -1.44 3.67
C ASP A 105 -15.68 -0.04 3.12
N ASN A 106 -14.77 0.08 2.14
CA ASN A 106 -14.25 1.37 1.66
C ASN A 106 -14.13 1.39 0.13
N LYS A 107 -14.13 2.60 -0.43
CA LYS A 107 -13.76 2.81 -1.83
C LYS A 107 -12.26 3.10 -1.88
N ILE A 108 -11.52 2.36 -2.70
CA ILE A 108 -10.07 2.58 -2.84
C ILE A 108 -9.72 2.82 -4.30
N ARG A 109 -8.68 3.61 -4.54
CA ARG A 109 -8.03 3.71 -5.84
C ARG A 109 -6.77 2.86 -5.80
N VAL A 110 -6.67 1.90 -6.73
CA VAL A 110 -5.52 1.00 -6.87
C VAL A 110 -4.77 1.38 -8.15
N LYS A 111 -3.48 1.65 -8.01
CA LYS A 111 -2.55 1.84 -9.13
C LYS A 111 -1.60 0.65 -9.16
N ALA A 112 -1.65 -0.15 -10.22
CA ALA A 112 -0.75 -1.29 -10.39
C ALA A 112 0.16 -1.11 -11.60
N VAL A 113 1.36 -1.68 -11.51
CA VAL A 113 2.42 -1.63 -12.52
C VAL A 113 2.77 -3.05 -12.92
N ALA A 114 2.69 -3.32 -14.21
CA ALA A 114 3.19 -4.54 -14.82
C ALA A 114 4.35 -4.22 -15.77
N ILE A 115 5.33 -5.11 -15.81
CA ILE A 115 6.50 -4.98 -16.68
C ILE A 115 6.63 -6.22 -17.54
N SER A 116 6.67 -6.01 -18.85
CA SER A 116 6.85 -7.08 -19.83
C SER A 116 8.32 -7.51 -19.91
N ASN A 117 8.56 -8.74 -20.39
CA ASN A 117 9.92 -9.23 -20.65
C ASN A 117 10.59 -8.53 -21.83
N ARG A 118 9.82 -8.16 -22.86
CA ARG A 118 10.28 -7.48 -24.09
C ARG A 118 9.35 -6.33 -24.44
N LYS A 119 9.72 -5.51 -25.42
CA LYS A 119 8.84 -4.50 -25.99
C LYS A 119 7.60 -5.18 -26.57
N VAL A 120 6.43 -4.70 -26.16
CA VAL A 120 5.12 -5.23 -26.57
C VAL A 120 4.49 -4.29 -27.59
N SER A 121 3.73 -4.84 -28.54
CA SER A 121 2.93 -4.05 -29.48
C SER A 121 1.77 -3.35 -28.75
N LYS A 122 1.33 -2.20 -29.28
CA LYS A 122 0.28 -1.38 -28.63
C LYS A 122 -1.04 -2.15 -28.44
N SER A 123 -1.42 -2.99 -29.39
CA SER A 123 -2.62 -3.83 -29.30
C SER A 123 -2.56 -4.83 -28.16
N LEU A 124 -1.41 -5.50 -27.97
CA LEU A 124 -1.22 -6.45 -26.89
C LEU A 124 -1.12 -5.74 -25.54
N GLU A 125 -0.50 -4.56 -25.48
CA GLU A 125 -0.47 -3.72 -24.27
C GLU A 125 -1.87 -3.37 -23.77
N ILE A 126 -2.75 -2.94 -24.66
CA ILE A 126 -4.16 -2.61 -24.34
C ILE A 126 -4.90 -3.87 -23.83
N LYS A 127 -4.69 -5.01 -24.50
CA LYS A 127 -5.31 -6.29 -24.12
C LYS A 127 -4.86 -6.73 -22.71
N VAL A 128 -3.55 -6.66 -22.43
CA VAL A 128 -2.99 -7.00 -21.11
C VAL A 128 -3.50 -6.03 -20.04
N ARG A 129 -3.55 -4.73 -20.32
CA ARG A 129 -4.09 -3.71 -19.41
C ARG A 129 -5.54 -4.00 -19.03
N LYS A 130 -6.39 -4.33 -20.01
CA LYS A 130 -7.81 -4.67 -19.78
C LYS A 130 -7.95 -5.92 -18.90
N ASN A 131 -7.18 -6.96 -19.19
CA ASN A 131 -7.22 -8.20 -18.41
C ASN A 131 -6.71 -8.01 -16.97
N ILE A 132 -5.65 -7.20 -16.76
CA ILE A 132 -5.19 -6.83 -15.41
C ILE A 132 -6.34 -6.16 -14.65
N ARG A 133 -6.97 -5.16 -15.26
CA ARG A 133 -8.07 -4.41 -14.64
C ARG A 133 -9.22 -5.32 -14.22
N GLU A 134 -9.68 -6.20 -15.10
CA GLU A 134 -10.76 -7.15 -14.81
C GLU A 134 -10.39 -8.10 -13.66
N LEU A 135 -9.15 -8.60 -13.64
CA LEU A 135 -8.66 -9.48 -12.57
C LEU A 135 -8.54 -8.76 -11.23
N ILE A 136 -8.06 -7.51 -11.21
CA ILE A 136 -7.98 -6.73 -9.98
C ILE A 136 -9.39 -6.47 -9.46
N ILE A 137 -10.32 -6.00 -10.31
CA ILE A 137 -11.70 -5.72 -9.89
C ILE A 137 -12.34 -6.97 -9.31
N LYS A 138 -12.26 -8.12 -10.01
CA LYS A 138 -12.87 -9.38 -9.57
C LYS A 138 -12.35 -9.86 -8.21
N ASN A 139 -11.03 -9.83 -8.00
CA ASN A 139 -10.45 -10.32 -6.74
C ASN A 139 -10.66 -9.33 -5.59
N VAL A 140 -10.55 -8.02 -5.85
CA VAL A 140 -10.54 -7.00 -4.79
C VAL A 140 -11.96 -6.61 -4.37
N SER A 141 -12.97 -6.67 -5.25
CA SER A 141 -14.35 -6.29 -4.90
C SER A 141 -14.96 -7.16 -3.80
N GLU A 142 -14.51 -8.41 -3.69
CA GLU A 142 -15.03 -9.38 -2.70
C GLU A 142 -14.32 -9.27 -1.33
N MET A 143 -13.19 -8.57 -1.26
CA MET A 143 -12.34 -8.50 -0.07
C MET A 143 -12.67 -7.31 0.84
N LYS A 144 -12.40 -7.48 2.13
CA LYS A 144 -12.31 -6.37 3.08
C LYS A 144 -10.98 -5.65 2.97
N THR A 145 -10.90 -4.44 3.51
CA THR A 145 -9.65 -3.64 3.45
C THR A 145 -8.49 -4.36 4.15
N GLU A 146 -8.76 -5.02 5.27
CA GLU A 146 -7.77 -5.76 6.06
C GLU A 146 -7.23 -6.99 5.31
N GLU A 147 -8.12 -7.75 4.68
CA GLU A 147 -7.77 -8.93 3.88
C GLU A 147 -6.90 -8.53 2.69
N PHE A 148 -7.28 -7.46 1.99
CA PHE A 148 -6.53 -6.90 0.87
C PHE A 148 -5.10 -6.50 1.28
N LEU A 149 -4.93 -5.85 2.43
CA LEU A 149 -3.60 -5.48 2.93
C LEU A 149 -2.75 -6.69 3.27
N ARG A 150 -3.34 -7.71 3.91
CA ARG A 150 -2.65 -8.97 4.20
C ARG A 150 -2.19 -9.66 2.92
N GLU A 151 -3.04 -9.69 1.89
CA GLU A 151 -2.66 -10.28 0.60
C GLU A 151 -1.52 -9.53 -0.11
N ILE A 152 -1.48 -8.19 0.00
CA ILE A 152 -0.37 -7.38 -0.51
C ILE A 152 0.93 -7.68 0.26
N ILE A 153 0.85 -7.73 1.59
CA ILE A 153 1.98 -8.01 2.49
C ILE A 153 2.50 -9.43 2.29
N ASP A 154 1.65 -10.39 1.94
CA ASP A 154 2.05 -11.75 1.59
C ASP A 154 2.57 -11.82 0.15
N GLY A 155 2.03 -11.02 -0.77
CA GLY A 155 2.35 -11.07 -2.19
C GLY A 155 1.52 -12.10 -2.97
N LYS A 156 0.52 -12.72 -2.33
CA LYS A 156 -0.31 -13.77 -2.92
C LYS A 156 -1.16 -13.24 -4.07
N LEU A 157 -1.73 -12.04 -3.90
CA LEU A 157 -2.53 -11.39 -4.93
C LEU A 157 -1.73 -11.08 -6.18
N GLN A 158 -0.50 -10.56 -6.01
CA GLN A 158 0.43 -10.26 -7.10
C GLN A 158 0.78 -11.54 -7.88
N GLN A 159 1.07 -12.63 -7.18
CA GLN A 159 1.37 -13.92 -7.82
C GLN A 159 0.16 -14.49 -8.55
N LYS A 160 -1.04 -14.41 -7.97
CA LYS A 160 -2.30 -14.87 -8.60
C LYS A 160 -2.56 -14.13 -9.91
N ILE A 161 -2.46 -12.80 -9.88
CA ILE A 161 -2.65 -11.95 -11.07
C ILE A 161 -1.58 -12.24 -12.12
N ARG A 162 -0.31 -12.36 -11.72
CA ARG A 162 0.80 -12.70 -12.63
C ARG A 162 0.59 -14.04 -13.33
N LYS A 163 0.17 -15.08 -12.61
CA LYS A 163 -0.13 -16.42 -13.16
C LYS A 163 -1.36 -16.40 -14.10
N ALA A 164 -2.36 -15.58 -13.80
CA ALA A 164 -3.52 -15.45 -14.69
C ALA A 164 -3.14 -14.76 -16.01
N ILE A 165 -2.32 -13.71 -15.95
CA ILE A 165 -1.90 -12.94 -17.13
C ILE A 165 -0.87 -13.69 -17.96
N SER A 166 -0.05 -14.56 -17.37
CA SER A 166 0.96 -15.33 -18.12
C SER A 166 0.36 -16.19 -19.23
N LYS A 167 -0.94 -16.52 -19.16
CA LYS A 167 -1.70 -17.18 -20.25
C LYS A 167 -1.82 -16.31 -21.52
N VAL A 168 -1.81 -14.99 -21.35
CA VAL A 168 -1.94 -14.01 -22.45
C VAL A 168 -0.56 -13.51 -22.87
N TYR A 169 0.26 -13.12 -21.89
CA TYR A 169 1.64 -12.71 -22.13
C TYR A 169 2.47 -12.84 -20.84
N PRO A 170 3.70 -13.39 -20.90
CA PRO A 170 4.56 -13.53 -19.72
C PRO A 170 5.03 -12.17 -19.19
N LEU A 171 4.64 -11.85 -17.96
CA LEU A 171 5.12 -10.67 -17.24
C LEU A 171 6.39 -10.97 -16.45
N ARG A 172 7.33 -10.03 -16.51
CA ARG A 172 8.56 -10.04 -15.69
C ARG A 172 8.23 -9.79 -14.23
N GLN A 173 7.51 -8.69 -13.99
CA GLN A 173 7.14 -8.22 -12.67
C GLN A 173 5.71 -7.66 -12.71
N PHE A 174 4.97 -7.87 -11.64
CA PHE A 174 3.68 -7.24 -11.38
C PHE A 174 3.65 -6.81 -9.92
N GLU A 175 3.37 -5.53 -9.67
CA GLU A 175 3.25 -4.99 -8.31
C GLU A 175 2.12 -3.97 -8.21
N PHE A 176 1.54 -3.86 -7.03
CA PHE A 176 0.72 -2.72 -6.67
C PHE A 176 1.64 -1.55 -6.35
N ARG A 177 1.55 -0.48 -7.14
CA ARG A 177 2.39 0.70 -6.97
C ARG A 177 1.89 1.55 -5.82
N LYS A 178 0.59 1.85 -5.82
CA LYS A 178 -0.01 2.76 -4.85
C LYS A 178 -1.47 2.40 -4.60
N THR A 179 -1.92 2.48 -3.36
CA THR A 179 -3.36 2.56 -3.04
C THR A 179 -3.68 3.81 -2.26
N GLU A 180 -4.81 4.41 -2.59
CA GLU A 180 -5.37 5.58 -1.92
C GLU A 180 -6.77 5.19 -1.43
N VAL A 181 -7.04 5.30 -0.13
CA VAL A 181 -8.42 5.22 0.39
C VAL A 181 -9.14 6.53 0.04
N LEU A 182 -10.34 6.42 -0.53
CA LEU A 182 -11.17 7.55 -0.94
C LEU A 182 -12.21 7.91 0.12
#